data_AF-A0A6P2A7J7-F1
#
_entry.id   AF-A0A6P2A7J7-F1
#
_cell.length_a   1.000
_cell.length_b   1.000
_cell.length_c   1.000
_cell.angle_alpha   90.00
_cell.angle_beta   90.00
_cell.angle_gamma   90.00
#
_symmetry.space_group_name_H-M   'P 1'
#
loop_
_entity.id
_entity.type
_entity.pdbx_description
1 polymer ?
#
loop_
_entity_poly.entity_id
_entity_poly.type
_entity_poly.pdbx_seq_one_letter_code
_entity_poly.pdbx_strand_id
1 'polypeptide(L)'
;MTRSKRMQPVARVAENRQQDAARTLGERQRALEEQLRRLEQLTEYRGDYASRFEDGAEWIGLNVRDYRLFLSRLNEAIEEQAARVERARAELEKSHGRWTECRVRQDAVGKAMDRFEEEERLEEKRRDQAENDEFGQRGGPPRR
;
A
#
# COMPACT_ATOMS: atom_id res chain seq x y z
N MET A 1 11.62 -14.49 31.08
CA MET A 1 11.02 -14.11 29.78
C MET A 1 11.79 -12.90 29.26
N THR A 2 12.30 -12.96 28.04
CA THR A 2 13.18 -11.92 27.46
C THR A 2 12.38 -10.72 26.94
N ARG A 3 13.01 -9.56 26.74
CA ARG A 3 12.36 -8.34 26.19
C ARG A 3 11.94 -8.54 24.74
N SER A 4 12.77 -9.19 23.93
CA SER A 4 12.47 -9.60 22.55
C SER A 4 11.16 -10.38 22.45
N LYS A 5 11.00 -11.43 23.27
CA LYS A 5 9.78 -12.27 23.32
C LYS A 5 8.51 -11.51 23.68
N ARG A 6 8.62 -10.48 24.52
CA ARG A 6 7.46 -9.61 24.87
C ARG A 6 7.05 -8.69 23.73
N MET A 7 7.96 -8.41 22.79
CA MET A 7 7.72 -7.49 21.68
C MET A 7 7.23 -8.19 20.41
N GLN A 8 7.38 -9.52 20.31
CA GLN A 8 6.86 -10.33 19.21
C GLN A 8 5.37 -10.09 18.88
N PRO A 9 4.43 -10.00 19.85
CA PRO A 9 3.03 -9.71 19.54
C PRO A 9 2.85 -8.34 18.89
N VAL A 10 3.63 -7.33 19.31
CA VAL A 10 3.58 -5.97 18.76
C VAL A 10 4.11 -5.97 17.33
N ALA A 11 5.19 -6.69 17.06
CA ALA A 11 5.75 -6.84 15.72
C ALA A 11 4.76 -7.53 14.78
N ARG A 12 4.14 -8.62 15.21
CA ARG A 12 3.12 -9.33 14.41
C ARG A 12 1.92 -8.43 14.09
N VAL A 13 1.47 -7.60 15.04
CA VAL A 13 0.39 -6.63 14.78
C VAL A 13 0.84 -5.55 13.79
N ALA A 14 2.08 -5.07 13.88
CA ALA A 14 2.61 -4.07 12.95
C ALA A 14 2.75 -4.65 11.53
N GLU A 15 3.24 -5.88 11.41
CA GLU A 15 3.35 -6.62 10.14
C GLU A 15 1.98 -6.83 9.50
N ASN A 16 1.00 -7.37 10.24
CA ASN A 16 -0.36 -7.57 9.72
C ASN A 16 -0.97 -6.25 9.22
N ARG A 17 -0.81 -5.15 9.97
CA ARG A 17 -1.32 -3.83 9.55
C ARG A 17 -0.64 -3.32 8.28
N GLN A 18 0.67 -3.56 8.13
CA GLN A 18 1.41 -3.19 6.93
C GLN A 18 0.93 -4.00 5.72
N GLN A 19 0.70 -5.31 5.88
CA GLN A 19 0.16 -6.17 4.83
C GLN A 19 -1.26 -5.76 4.42
N ASP A 20 -2.14 -5.49 5.39
CA ASP A 20 -3.51 -5.01 5.13
C ASP A 20 -3.52 -3.66 4.39
N ALA A 21 -2.63 -2.74 4.77
CA ALA A 21 -2.48 -1.46 4.11
C ALA A 21 -1.95 -1.64 2.67
N ALA A 22 -0.99 -2.54 2.45
CA ALA A 22 -0.46 -2.85 1.12
C ALA A 22 -1.54 -3.47 0.22
N ARG A 23 -2.35 -4.39 0.76
CA ARG A 23 -3.48 -4.96 0.03
C ARG A 23 -4.48 -3.88 -0.38
N THR A 24 -4.84 -3.00 0.55
CA THR A 24 -5.76 -1.89 0.30
C THR A 24 -5.21 -0.96 -0.78
N LEU A 25 -3.92 -0.62 -0.72
CA LEU A 25 -3.24 0.18 -1.75
C LEU A 25 -3.36 -0.46 -3.14
N GLY A 26 -3.09 -1.76 -3.25
CA GLY A 26 -3.23 -2.50 -4.50
C GLY A 26 -4.68 -2.61 -5.01
N GLU A 27 -5.67 -2.63 -4.12
CA GLU A 27 -7.09 -2.55 -4.49
C GLU A 27 -7.46 -1.16 -5.01
N ARG A 28 -6.97 -0.08 -4.37
CA ARG A 28 -7.18 1.31 -4.84
C ARG A 28 -6.51 1.58 -6.18
N GLN A 29 -5.32 1.02 -6.40
CA GLN A 29 -4.62 1.17 -7.67
C GLN A 29 -5.39 0.54 -8.82
N ARG A 30 -5.89 -0.70 -8.63
CA ARG A 30 -6.74 -1.38 -9.61
C ARG A 30 -8.04 -0.61 -9.87
N ALA A 31 -8.68 -0.06 -8.83
CA ALA A 31 -9.87 0.75 -8.99
C ALA A 31 -9.60 2.02 -9.82
N LEU A 32 -8.48 2.71 -9.58
CA LEU A 32 -8.08 3.87 -10.38
C LEU A 32 -7.86 3.50 -11.85
N GLU A 33 -7.15 2.41 -12.13
CA GLU A 33 -6.92 1.94 -13.49
C GLU A 33 -8.24 1.64 -14.22
N GLU A 34 -9.21 1.02 -13.55
CA GLU A 34 -10.53 0.77 -14.12
C GLU A 34 -11.26 2.08 -14.47
N GLN A 35 -11.23 3.07 -13.57
CA GLN A 35 -11.84 4.37 -13.84
C GLN A 35 -11.18 5.12 -15.00
N LEU A 36 -9.85 5.02 -15.12
CA LEU A 36 -9.08 5.62 -16.22
C LEU A 36 -9.43 4.96 -17.56
N ARG A 37 -9.46 3.62 -17.62
CA ARG A 37 -9.87 2.88 -18.83
C ARG A 37 -11.29 3.25 -19.25
N ARG A 38 -12.21 3.41 -18.30
CA ARG A 38 -13.58 3.83 -18.59
C ARG A 38 -13.63 5.25 -19.16
N LEU A 39 -12.82 6.18 -18.63
CA LEU A 39 -12.74 7.54 -19.14
C LEU A 39 -12.17 7.59 -20.56
N GLU A 40 -11.12 6.79 -20.82
CA GLU A 40 -10.52 6.64 -22.14
C GLU A 40 -11.54 6.13 -23.16
N GLN A 41 -12.25 5.04 -22.84
CA GLN A 41 -13.32 4.50 -23.69
C GLN A 41 -14.41 5.52 -24.03
N LEU A 42 -14.86 6.32 -23.04
CA LEU A 42 -15.87 7.35 -23.28
C LEU A 42 -15.33 8.48 -24.18
N THR A 43 -14.07 8.84 -24.01
CA THR A 43 -13.42 9.91 -24.78
C THR A 43 -13.16 9.48 -26.22
N GLU A 44 -12.69 8.25 -26.42
CA GLU A 44 -12.52 7.62 -27.73
C GLU A 44 -13.86 7.50 -28.45
N TYR A 45 -14.88 6.95 -27.77
CA TYR A 45 -16.22 6.83 -28.33
C TYR A 45 -16.81 8.18 -28.75
N ARG A 46 -16.58 9.25 -27.96
CA ARG A 46 -16.98 10.61 -28.35
C ARG A 46 -16.26 11.07 -29.61
N GLY A 47 -14.95 10.84 -29.70
CA GLY A 47 -14.14 11.22 -30.86
C GLY A 47 -14.63 10.53 -32.13
N ASP A 48 -14.81 9.22 -32.08
CA ASP A 48 -15.35 8.41 -33.18
C ASP A 48 -16.74 8.88 -33.59
N TYR A 49 -17.60 9.16 -32.60
CA TYR A 49 -18.96 9.62 -32.84
C TYR A 49 -19.00 11.03 -33.47
N ALA A 50 -18.08 11.91 -33.10
CA ALA A 50 -17.95 13.24 -33.72
C ALA A 50 -17.43 13.14 -35.16
N SER A 51 -16.40 12.34 -35.41
CA SER A 51 -15.81 12.15 -36.75
C SER A 51 -16.83 11.60 -37.76
N ARG A 52 -17.63 10.62 -37.36
CA ARG A 52 -18.68 10.03 -38.22
C ARG A 52 -19.76 11.04 -38.65
N PHE A 53 -19.99 12.09 -37.84
CA PHE A 53 -20.94 13.15 -38.18
C PHE A 53 -20.35 14.17 -39.15
N GLU A 54 -19.04 14.48 -39.03
CA GLU A 54 -18.32 15.39 -39.94
C GLU A 54 -18.14 14.80 -41.35
N ASP A 55 -17.96 13.48 -41.47
CA ASP A 55 -17.75 12.77 -42.74
C ASP A 55 -19.01 12.65 -43.64
N GLY A 56 -20.13 13.28 -43.26
CA GLY A 56 -21.21 13.63 -44.20
C GLY A 56 -22.13 12.50 -44.69
N ALA A 57 -21.85 11.23 -44.39
CA ALA A 57 -22.58 10.09 -45.00
C ALA A 57 -24.03 9.88 -44.51
N GLU A 58 -24.42 10.41 -43.35
CA GLU A 58 -25.74 10.16 -42.70
C GLU A 58 -26.67 11.39 -42.61
N TRP A 59 -26.40 12.46 -43.38
CA TRP A 59 -27.25 13.67 -43.38
C TRP A 59 -28.67 13.41 -43.90
N ILE A 60 -28.90 12.27 -44.55
CA ILE A 60 -30.22 11.82 -45.04
C ILE A 60 -30.91 10.98 -43.95
N GLY A 61 -31.27 11.60 -42.83
CA GLY A 61 -32.24 11.00 -41.89
C GLY A 61 -31.94 11.13 -40.39
N LEU A 62 -30.72 11.46 -39.98
CA LEU A 62 -30.45 11.71 -38.56
C LEU A 62 -30.88 13.12 -38.16
N ASN A 63 -31.75 13.22 -37.15
CA ASN A 63 -32.17 14.50 -36.59
C ASN A 63 -30.98 15.13 -35.86
N VAL A 64 -30.41 16.21 -36.43
CA VAL A 64 -29.30 16.99 -35.86
C VAL A 64 -29.54 17.37 -34.40
N ARG A 65 -30.81 17.51 -33.98
CA ARG A 65 -31.20 17.75 -32.60
C ARG A 65 -30.88 16.57 -31.67
N ASP A 66 -31.17 15.35 -32.11
CA ASP A 66 -30.93 14.12 -31.32
C ASP A 66 -29.43 13.86 -31.18
N TYR A 67 -28.66 14.13 -32.25
CA TYR A 67 -27.20 14.11 -32.22
C TYR A 67 -26.63 15.05 -31.15
N ARG A 68 -27.04 16.34 -31.18
CA ARG A 68 -26.56 17.34 -30.21
C ARG A 68 -26.95 16.97 -28.77
N LEU A 69 -28.15 16.44 -28.58
CA LEU A 69 -28.61 16.00 -27.26
C LEU A 69 -27.78 14.82 -26.73
N PHE A 70 -27.50 13.83 -27.57
CA PHE A 70 -26.68 12.69 -27.21
C PHE A 70 -25.25 13.12 -26.87
N LEU A 71 -24.65 13.99 -27.70
CA LEU A 71 -23.30 14.50 -27.47
C LEU A 71 -23.20 15.29 -26.15
N SER A 72 -24.21 16.09 -25.82
CA SER A 72 -24.30 16.78 -24.52
C SER A 72 -24.27 15.79 -23.36
N ARG A 73 -25.13 14.76 -23.40
CA ARG A 73 -25.19 13.72 -22.36
C ARG A 73 -23.90 12.93 -22.25
N LEU A 74 -23.24 12.67 -23.38
CA LEU A 74 -21.95 11.98 -23.40
C LEU A 74 -20.85 12.83 -22.76
N ASN A 75 -20.84 14.14 -23.01
CA ASN A 75 -19.91 15.06 -22.35
C ASN A 75 -20.16 15.14 -20.84
N GLU A 76 -21.42 15.23 -20.40
CA GLU A 76 -21.78 15.18 -18.98
C GLU A 76 -21.29 13.87 -18.32
N ALA A 77 -21.45 12.73 -18.99
CA ALA A 77 -20.96 11.45 -18.50
C ALA A 77 -19.42 11.38 -18.43
N ILE A 78 -18.71 11.99 -19.38
CA ILE A 78 -17.25 12.12 -19.36
C ILE A 78 -16.79 12.97 -18.19
N GLU A 79 -17.44 14.11 -17.94
CA GLU A 79 -17.15 14.99 -16.81
C GLU A 79 -17.38 14.27 -15.48
N GLU A 80 -18.49 13.54 -15.35
CA GLU A 80 -18.77 12.73 -14.16
C GLU A 80 -17.70 11.64 -13.96
N GLN A 81 -17.30 10.96 -15.05
CA GLN A 81 -16.27 9.93 -15.01
C GLN A 81 -14.90 10.52 -14.65
N ALA A 82 -14.55 11.70 -15.16
CA ALA A 82 -13.34 12.41 -14.76
C ALA A 82 -13.34 12.76 -13.27
N ALA A 83 -14.47 13.22 -12.73
CA ALA A 83 -14.62 13.45 -11.29
C ALA A 83 -14.51 12.17 -10.46
N ARG A 84 -14.88 11.00 -11.00
CA ARG A 84 -14.66 9.69 -10.37
C ARG A 84 -13.18 9.29 -10.38
N VAL A 85 -12.46 9.56 -11.48
CA VAL A 85 -11.01 9.35 -11.58
C VAL A 85 -10.29 10.19 -10.52
N GLU A 86 -10.61 11.47 -10.39
CA GLU A 86 -9.97 12.34 -9.39
C GLU A 86 -10.26 11.90 -7.95
N ARG A 87 -11.48 11.43 -7.66
CA ARG A 87 -11.79 10.80 -6.38
C ARG A 87 -10.96 9.53 -6.15
N ALA A 88 -10.83 8.67 -7.15
CA ALA A 88 -10.02 7.45 -7.06
C ALA A 88 -8.53 7.75 -6.85
N ARG A 89 -7.99 8.81 -7.48
CA ARG A 89 -6.61 9.31 -7.24
C ARG A 89 -6.42 9.77 -5.81
N ALA A 90 -7.36 10.56 -5.28
CA ALA A 90 -7.30 11.01 -3.89
C ALA A 90 -7.35 9.84 -2.90
N GLU A 91 -8.18 8.83 -3.15
CA GLU A 91 -8.24 7.63 -2.31
C GLU A 91 -6.96 6.77 -2.42
N LEU A 92 -6.37 6.68 -3.61
CA LEU A 92 -5.07 6.03 -3.79
C LEU A 92 -3.99 6.72 -2.96
N GLU A 93 -3.89 8.05 -3.02
CA GLU A 93 -2.90 8.82 -2.27
C GLU A 93 -3.07 8.64 -0.75
N LYS A 94 -4.31 8.68 -0.25
CA LYS A 94 -4.59 8.38 1.17
C LYS A 94 -4.14 6.98 1.56
N SER A 95 -4.42 5.98 0.71
CA SER A 95 -4.01 4.59 0.96
C SER A 95 -2.49 4.42 0.93
N HIS A 96 -1.81 5.15 0.05
CA HIS A 96 -0.36 5.18 -0.03
C HIS A 96 0.25 5.76 1.25
N GLY A 97 -0.24 6.92 1.71
CA GLY A 97 0.20 7.52 2.97
C GLY A 97 0.01 6.59 4.18
N ARG A 98 -1.12 5.89 4.25
CA ARG A 98 -1.37 4.90 5.32
C ARG A 98 -0.42 3.70 5.24
N TRP A 99 -0.13 3.20 4.04
CA TRP A 99 0.85 2.13 3.86
C TRP A 99 2.24 2.56 4.29
N THR A 100 2.66 3.79 3.93
CA THR A 100 3.94 4.36 4.35
C THR A 100 4.04 4.46 5.87
N GLU A 101 2.99 4.95 6.55
CA GLU A 101 2.95 5.04 8.01
C GLU A 101 3.09 3.66 8.67
N CYS A 102 2.32 2.66 8.19
CA CYS A 102 2.41 1.29 8.70
C CYS A 102 3.79 0.69 8.48
N ARG A 103 4.41 0.94 7.32
CA ARG A 103 5.76 0.47 6.99
C ARG A 103 6.81 1.08 7.93
N VAL A 104 6.78 2.40 8.13
CA VAL A 104 7.70 3.08 9.07
C VAL A 104 7.56 2.51 10.49
N ARG A 105 6.33 2.24 10.93
CA ARG A 105 6.08 1.63 12.23
C ARG A 105 6.62 0.20 12.32
N GLN A 106 6.43 -0.61 11.28
CA GLN A 106 6.94 -1.98 11.23
C GLN A 106 8.47 -1.99 11.26
N ASP A 107 9.13 -1.14 10.48
CA ASP A 107 10.58 -0.97 10.48
C ASP A 107 11.11 -0.55 11.86
N ALA A 108 10.42 0.38 12.54
CA ALA A 108 10.80 0.84 13.87
C ALA A 108 10.70 -0.28 14.92
N VAL A 109 9.63 -1.09 14.86
CA VAL A 109 9.46 -2.25 15.76
C VAL A 109 10.51 -3.32 15.49
N GLY A 110 10.82 -3.61 14.21
CA GLY A 110 11.88 -4.54 13.83
C GLY A 110 13.24 -4.13 14.39
N LYS A 111 13.66 -2.87 14.18
CA LYS A 111 14.93 -2.35 14.73
C LYS A 111 15.00 -2.42 16.26
N ALA A 112 13.87 -2.22 16.94
CA ALA A 112 13.81 -2.32 18.40
C ALA A 112 13.95 -3.79 18.85
N MET A 113 13.38 -4.75 18.10
CA MET A 113 13.55 -6.17 18.39
C MET A 113 15.01 -6.60 18.21
N ASP A 114 15.64 -6.23 17.09
CA ASP A 114 17.04 -6.55 16.82
C ASP A 114 17.96 -6.07 17.94
N ARG A 115 17.69 -4.85 18.45
CA ARG A 115 18.43 -4.30 19.60
C ARG A 115 18.24 -5.11 20.87
N PHE A 116 17.01 -5.53 21.18
CA PHE A 116 16.75 -6.35 22.37
C PHE A 116 17.37 -7.73 22.26
N GLU A 117 17.36 -8.34 21.08
CA GLU A 117 18.03 -9.63 20.85
C GLU A 117 19.55 -9.51 21.02
N GLU A 118 20.15 -8.41 20.55
CA GLU A 118 21.58 -8.14 20.76
C GLU A 118 21.93 -7.95 22.24
N GLU A 119 21.16 -7.13 22.96
CA GLU A 119 21.34 -6.90 24.40
C GLU A 119 21.26 -8.21 25.19
N GLU A 120 20.25 -9.04 24.88
CA GLU A 120 20.04 -10.34 25.52
C GLU A 120 21.19 -11.31 25.25
N ARG A 121 21.69 -11.36 24.01
CA ARG A 121 22.83 -12.19 23.63
C ARG A 121 24.12 -11.77 24.35
N LEU A 122 24.32 -10.47 24.56
CA LEU A 122 25.46 -9.95 25.31
C LEU A 122 25.34 -10.25 26.81
N GLU A 123 24.13 -10.15 27.38
CA GLU A 123 23.86 -10.53 28.78
C GLU A 123 24.09 -12.03 29.02
N GLU A 124 23.64 -12.88 28.10
CA GLU A 124 23.84 -14.33 28.18
C GLU A 124 25.33 -14.69 28.13
N LYS A 125 26.09 -14.15 27.15
CA LYS A 125 27.55 -14.34 27.08
C LYS A 125 28.29 -13.92 28.35
N ARG A 126 27.87 -12.81 28.97
CA ARG A 126 28.47 -12.34 30.23
C ARG A 126 28.16 -13.30 31.40
N ARG A 127 26.96 -13.86 31.46
CA ARG A 127 26.60 -14.86 32.47
C ARG A 127 27.40 -16.15 32.29
N ASP A 128 27.47 -16.66 31.06
CA ASP A 128 28.22 -17.89 30.75
C ASP A 128 29.71 -17.75 31.10
N GLN A 129 30.29 -16.57 30.85
CA GLN A 129 31.68 -16.29 31.24
C GLN A 129 31.84 -16.28 32.77
N ALA A 130 30.93 -15.62 33.49
CA ALA A 130 30.99 -15.55 34.95
C ALA A 130 30.84 -16.94 35.61
N GLU A 131 29.94 -17.79 35.10
CA GLU A 131 29.75 -19.16 35.60
C GLU A 131 31.00 -20.04 35.35
N ASN A 132 31.64 -19.92 34.19
CA ASN A 132 32.88 -20.63 33.89
C ASN A 132 34.04 -20.19 34.79
N ASP A 133 34.18 -18.89 35.05
CA ASP A 133 35.22 -18.35 35.93
C ASP A 133 35.04 -18.81 37.38
N GLU A 134 33.79 -18.89 37.87
CA GLU A 134 33.48 -19.39 39.21
C GLU A 134 33.80 -20.90 39.35
N PHE A 135 33.47 -21.70 38.34
CA PHE A 135 33.81 -23.12 38.32
C PHE A 135 35.34 -23.34 38.26
N GLY A 136 36.05 -22.53 37.48
CA GLY A 136 37.52 -22.54 37.40
C GLY A 136 38.21 -22.19 38.73
N GLN A 137 37.65 -21.25 39.50
CA GLN A 137 38.18 -20.86 40.81
C GLN A 137 37.89 -21.90 41.91
N ARG A 138 36.75 -22.61 41.84
CA ARG A 138 36.40 -23.68 42.80
C ARG A 138 37.10 -25.02 42.50
N GLY A 139 37.53 -25.25 41.26
CA GLY A 139 38.26 -26.45 40.83
C GLY A 139 39.79 -26.37 40.92
N GLY A 140 40.35 -25.27 41.45
CA GLY A 140 41.80 -25.12 41.59
C GLY A 140 42.40 -26.15 42.55
N PRO A 141 43.50 -26.86 42.18
CA PRO A 141 44.09 -27.89 43.03
C PRO A 141 44.55 -27.29 44.37
N PRO A 142 44.42 -28.03 45.49
CA PRO A 142 44.85 -27.54 46.79
C PRO A 142 46.35 -27.19 46.73
N ARG A 143 46.68 -25.94 47.08
CA ARG A 143 48.07 -25.51 47.20
C ARG A 143 48.74 -26.33 48.30
N ARG A 144 49.80 -27.07 47.91
CA ARG A 144 50.66 -27.86 48.79
C ARG A 144 51.43 -26.98 49.76
#